data_AF-A3LN22-F1
#
_entry.id   AF-A3LN22-F1
#
_cell.length_a   1.000
_cell.length_b   1.000
_cell.length_c   1.000
_cell.angle_alpha   90.00
_cell.angle_beta   90.00
_cell.angle_gamma   90.00
#
_symmetry.space_group_name_H-M   'P 1'
#
loop_
_entity.id
_entity.type
_entity.pdbx_description
1 polymer ?
#
loop_
_entity_poly.entity_id
_entity_poly.type
_entity_poly.pdbx_seq_one_letter_code
_entity_poly.pdbx_strand_id
1 'polypeptide(L)'
;MEYYSSLDASQLDSETPTLFELISASQLESLLSPSLRYILVHYASRYPKYLLRINNRFDELNLVLRSFVEWYFVQYWHGSFTENFYGLKRVNQTPLNNGNYNANKLTSVVPAMVEERRALTSLQKLVSVFEITGTAYVSEKLNYCYEIWYTKYVTNQLNTHESNSKEENLRISLKRKFVEIYPYVQSAYRAANFITTLMYLSGHSKSPTLLTYLFRMNYARLSQYDYAKHEPKPVNPDVKRPNRIAPQTTSEVVAKFLSKYLTNPSWKLVSFILGTFFPVAIFSLKFLEWWNNSDFASKLSKNQGNILDFTLPPPGLVTEALKEAKEANRKAKRYSSNKTCPICKKELTNPAIIETGYVFDYACIYNYLEKSHIIVNDKLKKRKNKELDEEDEEEEEEESEIDSEAEEQEKEEEPQDYEPKQEQDFTIDINKGGRCPVTGRKLLGCKWNAIKEEWEIEGIRRLIF
;
A
#
# COMPACT_ATOMS: atom_id res chain seq x y z
N MET A 1 -2.71 14.90 18.25
CA MET A 1 -1.91 13.88 17.54
C MET A 1 -1.98 14.23 16.08
N GLU A 2 -0.84 14.52 15.47
CA GLU A 2 -0.71 14.77 14.03
C GLU A 2 -0.65 13.41 13.32
N TYR A 3 -1.53 13.17 12.34
CA TYR A 3 -1.64 11.89 11.64
C TYR A 3 -0.64 11.73 10.48
N TYR A 4 0.24 12.72 10.28
CA TYR A 4 1.40 12.64 9.37
C TYR A 4 2.69 12.37 10.15
N SER A 5 2.87 11.13 10.62
CA SER A 5 4.14 10.68 11.20
C SER A 5 5.17 10.23 10.15
N SER A 6 4.86 10.36 8.85
CA SER A 6 5.71 9.89 7.76
C SER A 6 6.57 10.98 7.12
N LEU A 7 6.29 12.26 7.41
CA LEU A 7 7.13 13.38 6.97
C LEU A 7 7.98 13.83 8.16
N ASP A 8 9.28 13.97 7.94
CA ASP A 8 10.20 14.47 8.96
C ASP A 8 9.87 15.94 9.26
N ALA A 9 9.18 16.17 10.38
CA ALA A 9 8.74 17.50 10.80
C ALA A 9 9.90 18.50 10.97
N SER A 10 11.14 18.01 11.12
CA SER A 10 12.33 18.86 11.24
C SER A 10 12.78 19.48 9.90
N GLN A 11 12.40 18.88 8.77
CA GLN A 11 12.79 19.34 7.42
C GLN A 11 11.72 20.24 6.77
N LEU A 12 10.51 20.29 7.35
CA LEU A 12 9.40 21.09 6.85
C LEU A 12 9.48 22.52 7.39
N ASP A 13 9.15 23.51 6.56
CA ASP A 13 9.01 24.89 7.03
C ASP A 13 7.94 24.96 8.13
N SER A 14 8.21 25.61 9.25
CA SER A 14 7.25 25.65 10.37
C SER A 14 5.92 26.33 10.02
N GLU A 15 5.93 27.29 9.08
CA GLU A 15 4.74 28.08 8.77
C GLU A 15 3.97 27.58 7.56
N THR A 16 4.61 27.27 6.43
CA THR A 16 3.91 26.96 5.18
C THR A 16 3.63 25.47 4.99
N PRO A 17 2.35 25.04 4.90
CA PRO A 17 2.03 23.64 4.69
C PRO A 17 2.43 23.15 3.30
N THR A 18 2.67 21.85 3.16
CA THR A 18 2.95 21.30 1.83
C THR A 18 1.65 21.22 1.01
N LEU A 19 1.78 21.26 -0.31
CA LEU A 19 0.62 21.06 -1.19
C LEU A 19 -0.01 19.67 -1.00
N PHE A 20 0.79 18.65 -0.65
CA PHE A 20 0.29 17.31 -0.35
C PHE A 20 -0.60 17.26 0.90
N GLU A 21 -0.23 17.99 1.97
CA GLU A 21 -1.08 18.13 3.16
C GLU A 21 -2.44 18.75 2.80
N LEU A 22 -2.43 19.81 1.98
CA LEU A 22 -3.64 20.50 1.53
C LEU A 22 -4.53 19.62 0.64
N ILE A 23 -3.95 18.91 -0.32
CA ILE A 23 -4.70 17.99 -1.18
C ILE A 23 -5.31 16.86 -0.36
N SER A 24 -4.58 16.31 0.60
CA SER A 24 -5.07 15.20 1.41
C SER A 24 -6.22 15.62 2.33
N ALA A 25 -6.18 16.84 2.87
CA ALA A 25 -7.32 17.46 3.55
C ALA A 25 -8.54 17.58 2.63
N SER A 26 -8.34 18.09 1.41
CA SER A 26 -9.41 18.21 0.41
C SER A 26 -9.97 16.87 -0.05
N GLN A 27 -9.15 15.81 -0.14
CA GLN A 27 -9.61 14.48 -0.52
C GLN A 27 -10.52 13.89 0.56
N LEU A 28 -10.11 13.95 1.83
CA LEU A 28 -10.94 13.50 2.95
C LEU A 28 -12.28 14.24 2.96
N GLU A 29 -12.25 15.55 2.71
CA GLU A 29 -13.44 16.40 2.65
C GLU A 29 -14.41 15.95 1.55
N SER A 30 -13.89 15.66 0.34
CA SER A 30 -14.68 15.21 -0.80
C SER A 30 -15.40 13.86 -0.57
N LEU A 31 -14.88 13.02 0.34
CA LEU A 31 -15.41 11.69 0.63
C LEU A 31 -16.55 11.71 1.67
N LEU A 32 -16.70 12.79 2.46
CA LEU A 32 -17.69 12.87 3.51
C LEU A 32 -19.13 12.83 2.96
N SER A 33 -19.44 13.64 1.95
CA SER A 33 -20.80 13.73 1.41
C SER A 33 -21.27 12.42 0.75
N PRO A 34 -20.49 11.75 -0.13
CA PRO A 34 -20.85 10.45 -0.68
C PRO A 34 -21.04 9.37 0.39
N SER A 35 -20.19 9.36 1.41
CA SER A 35 -20.26 8.37 2.50
C SER A 35 -21.54 8.51 3.32
N LEU A 36 -21.90 9.74 3.69
CA LEU A 36 -23.16 10.03 4.38
C LEU A 36 -24.38 9.65 3.53
N ARG A 37 -24.33 9.94 2.22
CA ARG A 37 -25.39 9.56 1.29
C ARG A 37 -25.53 8.04 1.20
N TYR A 38 -24.42 7.32 1.08
CA TYR A 38 -24.42 5.85 1.00
C TYR A 38 -25.04 5.22 2.24
N ILE A 39 -24.63 5.67 3.44
CA ILE A 39 -25.20 5.21 4.71
C ILE A 39 -26.71 5.47 4.73
N LEU A 40 -27.14 6.68 4.36
CA LEU A 40 -28.55 7.05 4.34
C LEU A 40 -29.36 6.18 3.38
N VAL A 41 -28.86 5.95 2.16
CA VAL A 41 -29.50 5.09 1.15
C VAL A 41 -29.59 3.64 1.64
N HIS A 42 -28.52 3.12 2.25
CA HIS A 42 -28.50 1.77 2.81
C HIS A 42 -29.52 1.58 3.94
N TYR A 43 -29.73 2.59 4.79
CA TYR A 43 -30.80 2.53 5.80
C TYR A 43 -32.18 2.84 5.22
N ALA A 44 -32.28 3.66 4.18
CA ALA A 44 -33.53 3.99 3.51
C ALA A 44 -34.17 2.75 2.85
N SER A 45 -33.36 1.81 2.36
CA SER A 45 -33.87 0.54 1.82
C SER A 45 -34.51 -0.35 2.90
N ARG A 46 -34.04 -0.28 4.15
CA ARG A 46 -34.63 -1.01 5.30
C ARG A 46 -35.86 -0.30 5.89
N TYR A 47 -35.87 1.03 5.94
CA TYR A 47 -36.94 1.83 6.56
C TYR A 47 -37.48 2.94 5.65
N PRO A 48 -38.22 2.59 4.57
CA PRO A 48 -38.57 3.55 3.52
C PRO A 48 -39.53 4.67 3.96
N LYS A 49 -40.41 4.42 4.94
CA LYS A 49 -41.46 5.39 5.33
C LYS A 49 -40.92 6.75 5.80
N TYR A 50 -39.84 6.77 6.57
CA TYR A 50 -39.27 8.00 7.13
C TYR A 50 -38.03 8.47 6.36
N LEU A 51 -37.11 7.56 6.05
CA LEU A 51 -35.80 7.91 5.48
C LEU A 51 -35.86 8.35 4.03
N LEU A 52 -36.89 7.99 3.27
CA LEU A 52 -37.01 8.41 1.86
C LEU A 52 -37.21 9.93 1.73
N ARG A 53 -37.96 10.55 2.67
CA ARG A 53 -38.12 12.02 2.70
C ARG A 53 -36.80 12.72 2.98
N ILE A 54 -36.00 12.16 3.88
CA ILE A 54 -34.68 12.66 4.27
C ILE A 54 -33.72 12.52 3.08
N ASN A 55 -33.71 11.37 2.42
CA ASN A 55 -32.87 11.09 1.26
C ASN A 55 -33.18 12.01 0.07
N ASN A 56 -34.44 12.33 -0.17
CA ASN A 56 -34.83 13.27 -1.24
C ASN A 56 -34.38 14.72 -0.97
N ARG A 57 -34.15 15.10 0.29
CA ARG A 57 -33.63 16.42 0.70
C ARG A 57 -32.18 16.32 1.19
N PHE A 58 -31.46 15.29 0.78
CA PHE A 58 -30.12 15.02 1.28
C PHE A 58 -29.18 16.21 1.07
N ASP A 59 -29.18 16.83 -0.11
CA ASP A 59 -28.27 17.95 -0.42
C ASP A 59 -28.46 19.13 0.54
N GLU A 60 -29.72 19.48 0.86
CA GLU A 60 -30.05 20.59 1.77
C GLU A 60 -29.67 20.26 3.21
N LEU A 61 -29.97 19.03 3.64
CA LEU A 61 -29.62 18.57 4.99
C LEU A 61 -28.10 18.45 5.17
N ASN A 62 -27.41 17.95 4.15
CA ASN A 62 -25.95 17.81 4.12
C ASN A 62 -25.28 19.19 4.14
N LEU A 63 -25.79 20.16 3.38
CA LEU A 63 -25.34 21.54 3.43
C LEU A 63 -25.46 22.11 4.86
N VAL A 64 -26.65 22.04 5.46
CA VAL A 64 -26.88 22.58 6.82
C VAL A 64 -26.00 21.89 7.86
N LEU A 65 -25.95 20.55 7.84
CA LEU A 65 -25.17 19.77 8.80
C LEU A 65 -23.68 20.06 8.66
N ARG A 66 -23.12 20.00 7.44
CA ARG A 66 -21.70 20.25 7.21
C ARG A 66 -21.34 21.69 7.48
N SER A 67 -22.14 22.67 7.04
CA SER A 67 -21.89 24.08 7.35
C SER A 67 -21.92 24.35 8.85
N PHE A 68 -22.75 23.65 9.63
CA PHE A 68 -22.74 23.77 11.09
C PHE A 68 -21.45 23.22 11.71
N VAL A 69 -20.99 22.04 11.26
CA VAL A 69 -19.72 21.44 11.72
C VAL A 69 -18.55 22.36 11.34
N GLU A 70 -18.48 22.80 10.09
CA GLU A 70 -17.42 23.70 9.62
C GLU A 70 -17.45 25.05 10.33
N TRP A 71 -18.64 25.62 10.55
CA TRP A 71 -18.77 26.85 11.34
C TRP A 71 -18.21 26.67 12.74
N TYR A 72 -18.50 25.55 13.41
CA TYR A 72 -17.90 25.26 14.71
C TYR A 72 -16.37 25.22 14.62
N PHE A 73 -15.79 24.41 13.72
CA PHE A 73 -14.33 24.29 13.63
C PHE A 73 -13.63 25.59 13.23
N VAL A 74 -14.18 26.36 12.29
CA VAL A 74 -13.61 27.66 11.87
C VAL A 74 -13.68 28.70 13.00
N GLN A 75 -14.73 28.69 13.82
CA GLN A 75 -14.85 29.61 14.95
C GLN A 75 -13.87 29.29 16.07
N TYR A 76 -13.68 28.01 16.40
CA TYR A 76 -12.82 27.59 17.51
C TYR A 76 -11.36 27.43 17.09
N TRP A 77 -11.06 26.75 15.97
CA TRP A 77 -9.71 26.35 15.55
C TRP A 77 -9.14 27.16 14.39
N HIS A 78 -9.93 28.07 13.80
CA HIS A 78 -9.52 28.84 12.60
C HIS A 78 -9.17 27.96 11.38
N GLY A 79 -9.64 26.72 11.33
CA GLY A 79 -9.52 25.81 10.18
C GLY A 79 -10.78 24.99 9.99
N SER A 80 -10.90 24.32 8.84
CA SER A 80 -11.98 23.35 8.60
C SER A 80 -11.86 22.12 9.51
N PHE A 81 -12.91 21.31 9.58
CA PHE A 81 -12.86 20.03 10.30
C PHE A 81 -11.71 19.13 9.79
N THR A 82 -11.60 19.00 8.46
CA THR A 82 -10.59 18.18 7.81
C THR A 82 -9.19 18.81 7.88
N GLU A 83 -9.07 20.14 7.74
CA GLU A 83 -7.81 20.86 7.93
C GLU A 83 -7.28 20.68 9.35
N ASN A 84 -8.14 20.81 10.36
CA ASN A 84 -7.75 20.60 11.75
C ASN A 84 -7.33 19.14 12.03
N PHE A 85 -7.96 18.16 11.37
CA PHE A 85 -7.54 16.76 11.43
C PHE A 85 -6.10 16.57 10.91
N TYR A 86 -5.70 17.37 9.93
CA TYR A 86 -4.34 17.40 9.36
C TYR A 86 -3.41 18.44 10.02
N GLY A 87 -3.82 19.09 11.12
CA GLY A 87 -2.99 20.08 11.81
C GLY A 87 -2.84 21.41 11.07
N LEU A 88 -3.79 21.76 10.21
CA LEU A 88 -3.80 22.98 9.41
C LEU A 88 -4.82 23.99 9.94
N LYS A 89 -4.50 25.27 9.79
CA LYS A 89 -5.39 26.41 10.03
C LYS A 89 -5.27 27.46 8.93
N ARG A 90 -6.26 28.34 8.88
CA ARG A 90 -6.30 29.51 8.02
C ARG A 90 -6.01 30.75 8.85
N VAL A 91 -5.17 31.63 8.32
CA VAL A 91 -4.75 32.87 8.98
C VAL A 91 -4.92 34.06 8.07
N ASN A 92 -5.18 35.23 8.64
CA ASN A 92 -5.25 36.47 7.88
C ASN A 92 -3.84 36.88 7.39
N GLN A 93 -3.73 37.38 6.16
CA GLN A 93 -2.46 37.84 5.61
C GLN A 93 -2.03 39.14 6.30
N THR A 94 -1.02 39.04 7.15
CA THR A 94 -0.37 40.20 7.79
C THR A 94 0.87 40.64 7.00
N PRO A 95 1.26 41.93 7.04
CA PRO A 95 2.50 42.41 6.39
C PRO A 95 3.78 41.76 6.95
N LEU A 96 3.69 41.14 8.15
CA LEU A 96 4.76 40.31 8.72
C LEU A 96 5.07 39.05 7.88
N ASN A 97 4.20 38.71 6.93
CA ASN A 97 4.36 37.59 6.02
C ASN A 97 5.25 37.93 4.80
N ASN A 98 5.69 39.18 4.67
CA ASN A 98 6.60 39.58 3.61
C ASN A 98 7.98 38.98 3.89
N GLY A 99 8.65 38.45 2.86
CA GLY A 99 9.97 37.78 2.97
C GLY A 99 11.11 38.63 3.54
N ASN A 100 10.87 39.92 3.79
CA ASN A 100 11.81 40.82 4.46
C ASN A 100 11.90 40.55 5.98
N TYR A 101 10.90 39.88 6.57
CA TYR A 101 10.87 39.57 7.99
C TYR A 101 10.99 38.06 8.21
N ASN A 102 11.88 37.64 9.11
CA ASN A 102 12.01 36.24 9.52
C ASN A 102 10.83 35.84 10.42
N ALA A 103 9.69 35.51 9.80
CA ALA A 103 8.45 35.15 10.48
C ALA A 103 8.65 33.99 11.48
N ASN A 104 9.46 32.98 11.11
CA ASN A 104 9.77 31.82 11.96
C ASN A 104 10.50 32.17 13.27
N LYS A 105 11.34 33.22 13.25
CA LYS A 105 12.00 33.72 14.47
C LYS A 105 11.03 34.51 15.35
N LEU A 106 10.08 35.20 14.75
CA LEU A 106 9.08 35.99 15.48
C LEU A 106 8.03 35.08 16.14
N THR A 107 7.58 34.05 15.44
CA THR A 107 6.64 33.06 15.99
C THR A 107 7.25 32.25 17.13
N SER A 108 8.56 31.96 17.09
CA SER A 108 9.24 31.27 18.21
C SER A 108 9.42 32.15 19.44
N VAL A 109 9.69 33.46 19.29
CA VAL A 109 9.94 34.36 20.42
C VAL A 109 8.63 34.86 21.04
N VAL A 110 7.63 35.20 20.21
CA VAL A 110 6.36 35.78 20.68
C VAL A 110 5.16 35.14 19.95
N PRO A 111 4.87 33.84 20.20
CA PRO A 111 3.82 33.13 19.49
C PRO A 111 2.44 33.75 19.70
N ALA A 112 2.11 34.13 20.95
CA ALA A 112 0.77 34.62 21.30
C ALA A 112 0.39 35.90 20.53
N MET A 113 1.28 36.91 20.49
CA MET A 113 0.97 38.18 19.84
C MET A 113 0.89 38.05 18.31
N VAL A 114 1.72 37.20 17.72
CA VAL A 114 1.70 36.95 16.27
C VAL A 114 0.41 36.24 15.87
N GLU A 115 0.01 35.21 16.63
CA GLU A 115 -1.18 34.43 16.34
C GLU A 115 -2.48 35.20 16.56
N GLU A 116 -2.55 36.06 17.58
CA GLU A 116 -3.70 36.94 17.78
C GLU A 116 -3.87 37.96 16.65
N ARG A 117 -2.76 38.48 16.10
CA ARG A 117 -2.79 39.39 14.94
C ARG A 117 -3.16 38.69 13.64
N ARG A 118 -2.88 37.40 13.54
CA ARG A 118 -3.18 36.53 12.38
C ARG A 118 -4.60 35.95 12.42
N ALA A 119 -5.39 36.24 13.45
CA ALA A 119 -6.75 35.74 13.59
C ALA A 119 -7.68 36.18 12.44
N LEU A 120 -8.58 35.27 12.04
CA LEU A 120 -9.54 35.50 10.97
C LEU A 120 -10.62 36.51 11.37
N THR A 121 -10.94 37.41 10.44
CA THR A 121 -12.10 38.30 10.57
C THR A 121 -13.42 37.53 10.40
N SER A 122 -14.54 38.08 10.89
CA SER A 122 -15.85 37.44 10.75
C SER A 122 -16.25 37.17 9.30
N LEU A 123 -15.89 38.07 8.37
CA LEU A 123 -16.11 37.87 6.94
C LEU A 123 -15.26 36.71 6.41
N GLN A 124 -13.96 36.66 6.73
CA GLN A 124 -13.08 35.55 6.34
C GLN A 124 -13.54 34.20 6.91
N LYS A 125 -14.11 34.18 8.12
CA LYS A 125 -14.73 32.98 8.70
C LYS A 125 -15.96 32.52 7.93
N LEU A 126 -16.84 33.43 7.52
CA LEU A 126 -18.01 33.06 6.70
C LEU A 126 -17.57 32.56 5.32
N VAL A 127 -16.62 33.27 4.72
CA VAL A 127 -16.04 32.98 3.41
C VAL A 127 -15.37 31.59 3.40
N SER A 128 -14.66 31.21 4.45
CA SER A 128 -14.05 29.87 4.56
C SER A 128 -15.11 28.76 4.65
N VAL A 129 -16.17 28.95 5.45
CA VAL A 129 -17.29 27.99 5.50
C VAL A 129 -17.97 27.88 4.14
N PHE A 130 -18.19 29.01 3.46
CA PHE A 130 -18.77 29.05 2.12
C PHE A 130 -17.86 28.38 1.08
N GLU A 131 -16.55 28.56 1.17
CA GLU A 131 -15.58 27.91 0.28
C GLU A 131 -15.70 26.39 0.34
N ILE A 132 -15.79 25.82 1.54
CA ILE A 132 -15.79 24.36 1.72
C ILE A 132 -17.14 23.76 1.35
N THR A 133 -18.22 24.30 1.90
CA THR A 133 -19.56 23.70 1.78
C THR A 133 -20.42 24.36 0.70
N GLY A 134 -20.35 25.68 0.60
CA GLY A 134 -21.14 26.47 -0.34
C GLY A 134 -20.70 26.28 -1.79
N THR A 135 -19.40 26.27 -2.09
CA THR A 135 -18.91 26.08 -3.47
C THR A 135 -19.30 24.71 -4.01
N ALA A 136 -19.14 23.66 -3.21
CA ALA A 136 -19.53 22.30 -3.57
C ALA A 136 -21.03 22.24 -3.91
N TYR A 137 -21.90 22.72 -3.02
CA TYR A 137 -23.34 22.73 -3.23
C TYR A 137 -23.77 23.58 -4.44
N VAL A 138 -23.26 24.81 -4.55
CA VAL A 138 -23.59 25.70 -5.67
C VAL A 138 -23.12 25.09 -6.98
N SER A 139 -21.92 24.51 -7.03
CA SER A 139 -21.40 23.86 -8.23
C SER A 139 -22.24 22.66 -8.65
N GLU A 140 -22.70 21.84 -7.70
CA GLU A 140 -23.58 20.70 -7.98
C GLU A 140 -24.93 21.14 -8.54
N LYS A 141 -25.57 22.14 -7.91
CA LYS A 141 -26.85 22.68 -8.39
C LYS A 141 -26.73 23.36 -9.75
N LEU A 142 -25.65 24.09 -10.00
CA LEU A 142 -25.41 24.73 -11.30
C LEU A 142 -25.13 23.69 -12.40
N ASN A 143 -24.32 22.66 -12.11
CA ASN A 143 -24.09 21.55 -13.04
C ASN A 143 -25.40 20.81 -13.37
N TYR A 144 -26.23 20.50 -12.36
CA TYR A 144 -27.53 19.87 -12.59
C TYR A 144 -28.47 20.73 -13.46
N CYS A 145 -28.55 22.04 -13.19
CA CYS A 145 -29.33 22.96 -14.02
C CYS A 145 -28.79 23.01 -15.46
N TYR A 146 -27.46 23.04 -15.61
CA TYR A 146 -26.80 23.03 -16.89
C TYR A 146 -27.13 21.77 -17.69
N GLU A 147 -27.01 20.58 -17.11
CA GLU A 147 -27.34 19.31 -17.81
C GLU A 147 -28.78 19.29 -18.32
N ILE A 148 -29.75 19.67 -17.47
CA ILE A 148 -31.18 19.70 -17.86
C ILE A 148 -31.42 20.68 -19.00
N TRP A 149 -30.88 21.90 -18.92
CA TRP A 149 -31.12 22.92 -19.94
C TRP A 149 -30.31 22.67 -21.21
N TYR A 150 -29.12 22.08 -21.09
CA TYR A 150 -28.29 21.67 -22.22
C TYR A 150 -29.00 20.61 -23.07
N THR A 151 -29.58 19.57 -22.46
CA THR A 151 -30.37 18.57 -23.20
C THR A 151 -31.53 19.21 -23.96
N LYS A 152 -32.22 20.17 -23.35
CA LYS A 152 -33.33 20.89 -23.99
C LYS A 152 -32.88 21.86 -25.08
N TYR A 153 -31.69 22.43 -24.94
CA TYR A 153 -31.06 23.28 -25.94
C TYR A 153 -30.68 22.47 -27.19
N VAL A 154 -30.00 21.34 -26.99
CA VAL A 154 -29.58 20.43 -28.08
C VAL A 154 -30.78 19.82 -28.81
N THR A 155 -31.86 19.49 -28.09
CA THR A 155 -33.10 18.96 -28.70
C THR A 155 -33.99 20.04 -29.33
N ASN A 156 -33.52 21.30 -29.41
CA ASN A 156 -34.27 22.44 -29.92
C ASN A 156 -35.64 22.68 -29.23
N GLN A 157 -35.84 22.12 -28.03
CA GLN A 157 -37.03 22.34 -27.21
C GLN A 157 -37.01 23.70 -26.50
N LEU A 158 -35.86 24.39 -26.50
CA LEU A 158 -35.64 25.66 -25.84
C LEU A 158 -35.64 26.86 -26.83
N ASN A 159 -36.55 26.84 -27.81
CA ASN A 159 -36.70 27.91 -28.79
C ASN A 159 -37.84 28.87 -28.45
N THR A 160 -37.67 30.15 -28.76
CA THR A 160 -38.72 31.16 -28.60
C THR A 160 -39.72 31.03 -29.74
N HIS A 161 -41.00 30.91 -29.42
CA HIS A 161 -42.08 30.93 -30.39
C HIS A 161 -42.88 32.22 -30.25
N GLU A 162 -43.39 32.74 -31.37
CA GLU A 162 -44.21 33.96 -31.41
C GLU A 162 -45.52 33.82 -30.61
N SER A 163 -45.98 32.58 -30.39
CA SER A 163 -47.16 32.25 -29.59
C SER A 163 -46.97 32.36 -28.07
N ASN A 164 -45.73 32.40 -27.58
CA ASN A 164 -45.45 32.38 -26.15
C ASN A 164 -45.54 33.79 -25.54
N SER A 165 -45.86 33.86 -24.25
CA SER A 165 -45.88 35.14 -23.54
C SER A 165 -44.49 35.79 -23.53
N LYS A 166 -44.43 37.13 -23.53
CA LYS A 166 -43.16 37.89 -23.50
C LYS A 166 -42.27 37.46 -22.32
N GLU A 167 -42.87 37.13 -21.18
CA GLU A 167 -42.16 36.64 -20.00
C GLU A 167 -41.55 35.25 -20.20
N GLU A 168 -42.26 34.37 -20.91
CA GLU A 168 -41.80 33.02 -21.22
C GLU A 168 -40.64 33.06 -22.21
N ASN A 169 -40.74 33.91 -23.23
CA ASN A 169 -39.66 34.14 -24.18
C ASN A 169 -38.41 34.72 -23.50
N LEU A 170 -38.56 35.62 -22.52
CA LEU A 170 -37.44 36.11 -21.72
C LEU A 170 -36.80 34.97 -20.89
N ARG A 171 -37.60 34.15 -20.23
CA ARG A 171 -37.11 32.99 -19.44
C ARG A 171 -36.37 31.98 -20.32
N ILE A 172 -36.87 31.71 -21.51
CA ILE A 172 -36.22 30.82 -22.50
C ILE A 172 -34.88 31.43 -22.94
N SER A 173 -34.86 32.73 -23.26
CA SER A 173 -33.63 33.44 -23.63
C SER A 173 -32.58 33.43 -22.51
N LEU A 174 -32.98 33.65 -21.25
CA LEU A 174 -32.08 33.58 -20.10
C LEU A 174 -31.49 32.18 -19.92
N LYS A 175 -32.30 31.12 -20.03
CA LYS A 175 -31.81 29.73 -19.93
C LYS A 175 -30.83 29.40 -21.05
N ARG A 176 -31.11 29.87 -22.27
CA ARG A 176 -30.21 29.70 -23.43
C ARG A 176 -28.88 30.40 -23.20
N LYS A 177 -28.89 31.68 -22.80
CA LYS A 177 -27.67 32.43 -22.45
C LYS A 177 -26.90 31.77 -21.31
N PHE A 178 -27.58 31.24 -20.31
CA PHE A 178 -26.93 30.50 -19.22
C PHE A 178 -26.17 29.28 -19.74
N VAL A 179 -26.78 28.46 -20.60
CA VAL A 179 -26.13 27.27 -21.19
C VAL A 179 -24.89 27.67 -22.02
N GLU A 180 -24.95 28.80 -22.73
CA GLU A 180 -23.82 29.31 -23.50
C GLU A 180 -22.69 29.86 -22.60
N ILE A 181 -23.01 30.55 -21.50
CA ILE A 181 -22.03 31.25 -20.64
C ILE A 181 -21.43 30.35 -19.55
N TYR A 182 -22.22 29.44 -18.97
CA TYR A 182 -21.82 28.60 -17.84
C TYR A 182 -20.48 27.85 -18.03
N PRO A 183 -20.20 27.17 -19.15
CA PRO A 183 -18.92 26.46 -19.32
C PRO A 183 -17.71 27.39 -19.30
N TYR A 184 -17.84 28.63 -19.79
CA TYR A 184 -16.77 29.63 -19.73
C TYR A 184 -16.55 30.15 -18.30
N VAL A 185 -17.62 30.35 -17.53
CA VAL A 185 -17.51 30.75 -16.12
C VAL A 185 -16.85 29.63 -15.31
N GLN A 186 -17.26 28.38 -15.54
CA GLN A 186 -16.69 27.22 -14.86
C GLN A 186 -15.21 27.02 -15.22
N SER A 187 -14.84 27.17 -16.50
CA SER A 187 -13.45 27.06 -16.93
C SER A 187 -12.58 28.20 -16.37
N ALA A 188 -13.08 29.44 -16.36
CA ALA A 188 -12.40 30.59 -15.76
C ALA A 188 -12.15 30.39 -14.26
N TYR A 189 -13.15 29.89 -13.52
CA TYR A 189 -13.00 29.59 -12.09
C TYR A 189 -11.96 28.50 -11.84
N ARG A 190 -11.96 27.41 -12.62
CA ARG A 190 -10.95 26.34 -12.51
C ARG A 190 -9.55 26.83 -12.88
N ALA A 191 -9.43 27.62 -13.93
CA ALA A 191 -8.17 28.24 -14.34
C ALA A 191 -7.62 29.18 -13.27
N ALA A 192 -8.48 29.98 -12.65
CA ALA A 192 -8.10 30.87 -11.57
C ALA A 192 -7.59 30.10 -10.33
N ASN A 193 -8.27 29.02 -9.93
CA ASN A 193 -7.77 28.13 -8.86
C ASN A 193 -6.44 27.48 -9.25
N PHE A 194 -6.27 27.03 -10.49
CA PHE A 194 -5.02 26.46 -10.96
C PHE A 194 -3.86 27.48 -10.89
N ILE A 195 -4.11 28.71 -11.34
CA ILE A 195 -3.14 29.80 -11.28
C ILE A 195 -2.75 30.12 -9.83
N THR A 196 -3.70 30.14 -8.88
CA THR A 196 -3.36 30.34 -7.46
C THR A 196 -2.59 29.17 -6.87
N THR A 197 -2.91 27.93 -7.24
CA THR A 197 -2.10 26.76 -6.81
C THR A 197 -0.69 26.80 -7.38
N LEU A 198 -0.50 27.31 -8.61
CA LEU A 198 0.82 27.47 -9.21
C LEU A 198 1.61 28.60 -8.53
N MET A 199 0.95 29.71 -8.19
CA MET A 199 1.55 30.77 -7.36
C MET A 199 1.94 30.26 -5.96
N TYR A 200 1.15 29.35 -5.41
CA TYR A 200 1.45 28.69 -4.13
C TYR A 200 2.70 27.82 -4.22
N LEU A 201 2.77 26.95 -5.23
CA LEU A 201 3.95 26.12 -5.50
C LEU A 201 5.21 26.94 -5.77
N SER A 202 5.07 28.07 -6.46
CA SER A 202 6.17 28.99 -6.73
C SER A 202 6.63 29.78 -5.50
N GLY A 203 5.93 29.69 -4.36
CA GLY A 203 6.26 30.43 -3.13
C GLY A 203 5.90 31.92 -3.16
N HIS A 204 5.27 32.41 -4.22
CA HIS A 204 4.84 33.82 -4.33
C HIS A 204 3.64 34.14 -3.43
N SER A 205 2.76 33.15 -3.20
CA SER A 205 1.61 33.29 -2.31
C SER A 205 1.50 32.11 -1.36
N LYS A 206 0.95 32.32 -0.16
CA LYS A 206 0.61 31.27 0.81
C LYS A 206 -0.86 30.84 0.75
N SER A 207 -1.57 31.22 -0.32
CA SER A 207 -2.99 30.91 -0.56
C SER A 207 -3.16 29.99 -1.79
N PRO A 208 -3.59 28.73 -1.64
CA PRO A 208 -3.72 27.78 -2.74
C PRO A 208 -4.97 27.99 -3.60
N THR A 209 -6.07 28.50 -3.04
CA THR A 209 -7.35 28.65 -3.74
C THR A 209 -7.64 30.10 -4.11
N LEU A 210 -8.44 30.32 -5.15
CA LEU A 210 -8.85 31.65 -5.59
C LEU A 210 -9.54 32.43 -4.45
N LEU A 211 -10.39 31.74 -3.71
CA LEU A 211 -11.21 32.34 -2.67
C LEU A 211 -10.34 32.79 -1.49
N THR A 212 -9.38 31.97 -1.07
CA THR A 212 -8.42 32.38 -0.03
C THR A 212 -7.50 33.50 -0.49
N TYR A 213 -7.07 33.50 -1.76
CA TYR A 213 -6.28 34.59 -2.33
C TYR A 213 -7.05 35.93 -2.35
N LEU A 214 -8.29 35.92 -2.84
CA LEU A 214 -9.13 37.12 -2.96
C LEU A 214 -9.39 37.78 -1.59
N PHE A 215 -9.61 36.97 -0.56
CA PHE A 215 -9.88 37.43 0.80
C PHE A 215 -8.63 37.56 1.68
N ARG A 216 -7.43 37.47 1.08
CA ARG A 216 -6.13 37.63 1.75
C ARG A 216 -5.97 36.70 2.96
N MET A 217 -6.25 35.42 2.74
CA MET A 217 -6.12 34.36 3.73
C MET A 217 -4.98 33.41 3.32
N ASN A 218 -4.14 33.06 4.29
CA ASN A 218 -3.04 32.11 4.12
C ASN A 218 -3.34 30.81 4.88
N TYR A 219 -2.73 29.72 4.45
CA TYR A 219 -2.68 28.50 5.26
C TYR A 219 -1.43 28.49 6.15
N ALA A 220 -1.58 27.97 7.35
CA ALA A 220 -0.50 27.76 8.31
C ALA A 220 -0.70 26.45 9.07
N ARG A 221 0.38 25.87 9.60
CA ARG A 221 0.28 24.75 10.55
C ARG A 221 -0.19 25.23 11.92
N LEU A 222 -0.88 24.36 12.67
CA LEU A 222 -1.24 24.62 14.06
C LEU A 222 0.03 24.75 14.91
N SER A 223 0.07 25.77 15.76
CA SER A 223 1.15 25.96 16.72
C SER A 223 0.81 25.26 18.05
N GLN A 224 1.84 24.96 18.84
CA GLN A 224 1.67 24.54 20.24
C GLN A 224 0.82 25.55 21.04
N TYR A 225 0.92 26.85 20.70
CA TYR A 225 0.09 27.88 21.31
C TYR A 225 -1.42 27.65 21.07
N ASP A 226 -1.81 27.21 19.87
CA ASP A 226 -3.23 26.96 19.55
C ASP A 226 -3.77 25.78 20.35
N TYR A 227 -2.99 24.70 20.47
CA TYR A 227 -3.36 23.57 21.31
C TYR A 227 -3.51 23.99 22.77
N ALA A 228 -2.56 24.75 23.31
CA ALA A 228 -2.61 25.23 24.70
C ALA A 228 -3.81 26.16 24.96
N LYS A 229 -4.22 26.95 23.96
CA LYS A 229 -5.39 27.82 24.05
C LYS A 229 -6.70 27.04 24.16
N HIS A 230 -6.78 25.89 23.50
CA HIS A 230 -7.99 25.06 23.42
C HIS A 230 -7.98 23.84 24.35
N GLU A 231 -6.89 23.60 25.07
CA GLU A 231 -6.83 22.57 26.09
C GLU A 231 -7.78 22.94 27.25
N PRO A 232 -8.68 22.03 27.67
CA PRO A 232 -9.57 22.30 28.79
C PRO A 232 -8.73 22.54 30.03
N LYS A 233 -8.74 23.79 30.52
CA LYS A 233 -8.03 24.15 31.76
C LYS A 233 -8.44 23.16 32.84
N PRO A 234 -7.48 22.51 33.53
CA PRO A 234 -7.81 21.60 34.61
C PRO A 234 -8.70 22.35 35.59
N VAL A 235 -9.87 21.77 35.88
CA VAL A 235 -10.78 22.34 36.87
C VAL A 235 -10.05 22.27 38.20
N ASN A 236 -9.51 23.40 38.67
CA ASN A 236 -8.92 23.49 40.00
C ASN A 236 -9.98 23.01 40.99
N PRO A 237 -9.71 21.93 41.77
CA PRO A 237 -10.67 21.40 42.72
C PRO A 237 -11.01 22.41 43.84
N ASP A 238 -10.22 23.49 43.95
CA ASP A 238 -10.30 24.52 45.00
C ASP A 238 -11.31 25.65 44.75
N VAL A 239 -12.14 25.57 43.69
CA VAL A 239 -13.31 26.45 43.60
C VAL A 239 -14.32 26.00 44.66
N LYS A 240 -14.24 26.65 45.83
CA LYS A 240 -15.10 26.54 47.02
C LYS A 240 -16.44 25.87 46.72
N ARG A 241 -16.47 24.53 46.82
CA ARG A 241 -17.73 23.81 46.85
C ARG A 241 -18.47 24.31 48.09
N PRO A 242 -19.73 24.77 48.00
CA PRO A 242 -20.48 25.12 49.19
C PRO A 242 -20.45 23.92 50.12
N ASN A 243 -20.01 24.13 51.36
CA ASN A 243 -19.82 23.06 52.34
C ASN A 243 -21.20 22.49 52.66
N ARG A 244 -21.58 21.41 51.96
CA ARG A 244 -22.94 20.90 51.96
C ARG A 244 -23.09 19.91 53.09
N ILE A 245 -23.90 20.27 54.08
CA ILE A 245 -24.08 19.53 55.33
C ILE A 245 -25.21 18.48 55.22
N ALA A 246 -26.07 18.57 54.19
CA ALA A 246 -27.18 17.64 53.99
C ALA A 246 -26.79 16.40 53.14
N PRO A 247 -27.23 15.17 53.51
CA PRO A 247 -27.03 13.98 52.70
C PRO A 247 -27.79 14.08 51.37
N GLN A 248 -27.24 13.47 50.33
CA GLN A 248 -27.82 13.53 48.99
C GLN A 248 -29.09 12.68 48.92
N THR A 249 -30.17 13.24 48.40
CA THR A 249 -31.41 12.51 48.11
C THR A 249 -31.27 11.74 46.80
N THR A 250 -31.94 10.60 46.67
CA THR A 250 -31.88 9.74 45.46
C THR A 250 -32.32 10.48 44.19
N SER A 251 -33.32 11.36 44.31
CA SER A 251 -33.77 12.22 43.22
C SER A 251 -32.74 13.26 42.79
N GLU A 252 -31.95 13.81 43.72
CA GLU A 252 -30.84 14.71 43.38
C GLU A 252 -29.68 13.99 42.71
N VAL A 253 -29.38 12.76 43.10
CA VAL A 253 -28.35 11.95 42.44
C VAL A 253 -28.77 11.65 41.00
N VAL A 254 -30.03 11.25 40.79
CA VAL A 254 -30.60 11.03 39.46
C VAL A 254 -30.65 12.33 38.66
N ALA A 255 -31.09 13.45 39.23
CA ALA A 255 -31.14 14.74 38.56
C ALA A 255 -29.73 15.28 38.22
N LYS A 256 -28.72 15.05 39.07
CA LYS A 256 -27.32 15.36 38.77
C LYS A 256 -26.76 14.44 37.69
N PHE A 257 -27.06 13.15 37.73
CA PHE A 257 -26.63 12.21 36.70
C PHE A 257 -27.26 12.59 35.35
N LEU A 258 -28.57 12.85 35.34
CA LEU A 258 -29.31 13.24 34.16
C LEU A 258 -28.83 14.59 33.63
N SER A 259 -28.69 15.62 34.46
CA SER A 259 -28.16 16.91 33.99
C SER A 259 -26.70 16.83 33.53
N LYS A 260 -25.83 16.10 34.24
CA LYS A 260 -24.42 15.96 33.89
C LYS A 260 -24.17 15.19 32.59
N TYR A 261 -25.04 14.24 32.25
CA TYR A 261 -24.92 13.44 31.02
C TYR A 261 -25.84 13.88 29.87
N LEU A 262 -27.01 14.45 30.15
CA LEU A 262 -28.02 14.83 29.15
C LEU A 262 -27.91 16.30 28.72
N THR A 263 -27.61 17.23 29.65
CA THR A 263 -27.60 18.68 29.32
C THR A 263 -26.22 19.21 28.91
N ASN A 264 -25.14 18.58 29.39
CA ASN A 264 -23.82 18.78 28.82
C ASN A 264 -23.58 17.63 27.83
N PRO A 265 -23.78 17.82 26.50
CA PRO A 265 -23.34 16.80 25.56
C PRO A 265 -21.87 16.60 25.83
N SER A 266 -21.51 15.39 26.25
CA SER A 266 -20.15 15.07 26.67
C SER A 266 -19.24 15.32 25.48
N TRP A 267 -18.63 16.52 25.44
CA TRP A 267 -17.59 16.87 24.48
C TRP A 267 -16.44 15.85 24.57
N LYS A 268 -16.31 15.21 25.74
CA LYS A 268 -15.50 14.00 25.99
C LYS A 268 -15.94 12.76 25.21
N LEU A 269 -17.23 12.50 25.04
CA LEU A 269 -17.75 11.39 24.25
C LEU A 269 -17.62 11.70 22.76
N VAL A 270 -17.87 12.94 22.34
CA VAL A 270 -17.60 13.39 20.97
C VAL A 270 -16.10 13.28 20.68
N SER A 271 -15.22 13.72 21.58
CA SER A 271 -13.77 13.60 21.42
C SER A 271 -13.28 12.15 21.53
N PHE A 272 -13.94 11.29 22.31
CA PHE A 272 -13.65 9.86 22.37
C PHE A 272 -14.04 9.17 21.05
N ILE A 273 -15.22 9.48 20.51
CA ILE A 273 -15.72 8.95 19.23
C ILE A 273 -14.85 9.47 18.06
N LEU A 274 -14.56 10.77 17.98
CA LEU A 274 -13.71 11.33 16.92
C LEU A 274 -12.23 10.96 17.08
N GLY A 275 -11.73 10.87 18.32
CA GLY A 275 -10.30 10.75 18.60
C GLY A 275 -9.79 9.32 18.76
N THR A 276 -10.61 8.38 19.25
CA THR A 276 -10.16 6.99 19.50
C THR A 276 -10.93 5.96 18.67
N PHE A 277 -12.25 6.12 18.56
CA PHE A 277 -13.07 5.17 17.80
C PHE A 277 -12.82 5.29 16.30
N PHE A 278 -12.73 6.50 15.76
CA PHE A 278 -12.52 6.72 14.34
C PHE A 278 -11.17 6.16 13.83
N PRO A 279 -10.02 6.37 14.49
CA PRO A 279 -8.76 5.73 14.08
C PRO A 279 -8.77 4.20 14.20
N VAL A 280 -9.36 3.64 15.27
CA VAL A 280 -9.49 2.18 15.43
C VAL A 280 -10.38 1.59 14.34
N ALA A 281 -11.46 2.27 13.97
CA ALA A 281 -12.34 1.85 12.90
C ALA A 281 -11.65 1.94 11.52
N ILE A 282 -10.89 3.00 11.25
CA ILE A 282 -10.09 3.13 10.02
C ILE A 282 -9.01 2.05 9.96
N PHE A 283 -8.29 1.81 11.05
CA PHE A 283 -7.28 0.75 11.13
C PHE A 283 -7.93 -0.62 10.92
N SER A 284 -9.08 -0.89 11.53
CA SER A 284 -9.81 -2.15 11.35
C SER A 284 -10.29 -2.33 9.91
N LEU A 285 -10.78 -1.26 9.28
CA LEU A 285 -11.18 -1.28 7.87
C LEU A 285 -9.99 -1.46 6.93
N LYS A 286 -8.87 -0.77 7.18
CA LYS A 286 -7.62 -0.94 6.42
C LYS A 286 -7.02 -2.32 6.63
N PHE A 287 -7.14 -2.88 7.83
CA PHE A 287 -6.79 -4.25 8.14
C PHE A 287 -7.69 -5.23 7.38
N LEU A 288 -9.00 -5.00 7.31
CA LEU A 288 -9.93 -5.81 6.52
C LEU A 288 -9.68 -5.70 5.01
N GLU A 289 -9.38 -4.49 4.53
CA GLU A 289 -9.02 -4.23 3.13
C GLU A 289 -7.72 -4.94 2.78
N TRP A 290 -6.70 -4.84 3.64
CA TRP A 290 -5.47 -5.61 3.53
C TRP A 290 -5.74 -7.12 3.65
N TRP A 291 -6.57 -7.56 4.58
CA TRP A 291 -6.88 -8.99 4.78
C TRP A 291 -7.55 -9.60 3.56
N ASN A 292 -8.43 -8.84 2.91
CA ASN A 292 -9.16 -9.27 1.72
C ASN A 292 -8.34 -9.11 0.43
N ASN A 293 -7.47 -8.10 0.34
CA ASN A 293 -6.62 -7.86 -0.84
C ASN A 293 -5.27 -8.58 -0.78
N SER A 294 -4.80 -8.94 0.41
CA SER A 294 -3.58 -9.70 0.57
C SER A 294 -3.88 -11.18 0.37
N ASP A 295 -2.99 -11.84 -0.34
CA ASP A 295 -2.89 -13.30 -0.38
C ASP A 295 -2.57 -13.92 1.00
N PHE A 296 -2.82 -13.24 2.12
CA PHE A 296 -2.62 -13.80 3.44
C PHE A 296 -3.62 -14.92 3.72
N ALA A 297 -4.90 -14.77 3.34
CA ALA A 297 -5.87 -15.85 3.44
C ALA A 297 -5.50 -17.05 2.55
N SER A 298 -4.96 -16.80 1.35
CA SER A 298 -4.49 -17.85 0.43
C SER A 298 -3.15 -18.47 0.88
N LYS A 299 -2.27 -17.74 1.57
CA LYS A 299 -1.05 -18.25 2.20
C LYS A 299 -1.33 -19.02 3.49
N LEU A 300 -2.31 -18.60 4.28
CA LEU A 300 -2.76 -19.29 5.49
C LEU A 300 -3.45 -20.61 5.12
N SER A 301 -4.28 -20.63 4.06
CA SER A 301 -4.87 -21.86 3.53
C SER A 301 -3.84 -22.79 2.87
N LYS A 302 -2.81 -22.24 2.22
CA LYS A 302 -1.65 -23.02 1.75
C LYS A 302 -0.86 -23.64 2.90
N ASN A 303 -0.63 -22.92 4.00
CA ASN A 303 0.09 -23.43 5.18
C ASN A 303 -0.76 -24.36 6.06
N GLN A 304 -2.09 -24.24 6.07
CA GLN A 304 -3.00 -25.13 6.80
C GLN A 304 -3.41 -26.40 6.02
N GLY A 305 -2.79 -26.67 4.87
CA GLY A 305 -2.84 -27.99 4.24
C GLY A 305 -4.12 -28.28 3.44
N ASN A 306 -4.30 -27.59 2.31
CA ASN A 306 -5.12 -28.13 1.23
C ASN A 306 -4.29 -29.09 0.38
N ILE A 307 -4.28 -30.36 0.78
CA ILE A 307 -3.74 -31.53 0.05
C ILE A 307 -4.61 -31.90 -1.18
N LEU A 308 -5.71 -31.20 -1.45
CA LEU A 308 -6.69 -31.60 -2.47
C LEU A 308 -6.96 -30.59 -3.59
N ASP A 309 -6.20 -29.49 -3.71
CA ASP A 309 -6.39 -28.57 -4.84
C ASP A 309 -5.06 -28.08 -5.44
N PHE A 310 -4.16 -29.03 -5.70
CA PHE A 310 -3.17 -28.87 -6.75
C PHE A 310 -3.84 -29.26 -8.06
N THR A 311 -4.41 -28.27 -8.76
CA THR A 311 -4.75 -28.45 -10.18
C THR A 311 -3.44 -28.69 -10.92
N LEU A 312 -3.12 -29.97 -11.11
CA LEU A 312 -2.06 -30.41 -12.01
C LEU A 312 -2.32 -29.70 -13.36
N PRO A 313 -1.38 -28.91 -13.91
CA PRO A 313 -1.51 -28.49 -15.29
C PRO A 313 -1.68 -29.77 -16.13
N PRO A 314 -2.64 -29.82 -17.07
CA PRO A 314 -2.79 -30.98 -17.92
C PRO A 314 -1.43 -31.26 -18.57
N PRO A 315 -0.95 -32.51 -18.55
CA PRO A 315 0.35 -32.82 -19.13
C PRO A 315 0.38 -32.30 -20.56
N GLY A 316 1.38 -31.45 -20.87
CA GLY A 316 1.57 -30.95 -22.22
C GLY A 316 1.58 -32.12 -23.20
N LEU A 317 0.93 -31.97 -24.35
CA LEU A 317 0.76 -33.02 -25.36
C LEU A 317 2.12 -33.40 -25.97
N VAL A 318 2.90 -34.19 -25.25
CA VAL A 318 4.11 -34.85 -25.77
C VAL A 318 3.69 -36.18 -26.39
N THR A 319 2.78 -36.15 -27.37
CA THR A 319 2.15 -37.37 -27.89
C THR A 319 2.73 -37.89 -29.20
N GLU A 320 3.60 -37.13 -29.87
CA GLU A 320 4.19 -37.56 -31.15
C GLU A 320 5.65 -38.01 -30.98
N ALA A 321 6.52 -37.18 -30.40
CA ALA A 321 7.92 -37.54 -30.14
C ALA A 321 8.09 -38.76 -29.19
N LEU A 322 7.14 -39.00 -28.27
CA LEU A 322 7.15 -40.18 -27.39
C LEU A 322 6.60 -41.45 -28.06
N LYS A 323 5.82 -41.35 -29.14
CA LYS A 323 5.37 -42.52 -29.90
C LYS A 323 6.51 -43.11 -30.72
N GLU A 324 7.27 -42.25 -31.39
CA GLU A 324 8.45 -42.65 -32.18
C GLU A 324 9.55 -43.25 -31.27
N ALA A 325 9.78 -42.66 -30.09
CA ALA A 325 10.71 -43.21 -29.11
C ALA A 325 10.24 -44.53 -28.46
N LYS A 326 8.93 -44.79 -28.41
CA LYS A 326 8.35 -46.03 -27.84
C LYS A 326 8.49 -47.23 -28.77
N GLU A 327 8.46 -47.01 -30.09
CA GLU A 327 8.63 -48.09 -31.06
C GLU A 327 10.10 -48.52 -31.18
N ALA A 328 11.04 -47.57 -31.09
CA ALA A 328 12.48 -47.86 -31.06
C ALA A 328 12.96 -48.59 -29.79
N ASN A 329 12.30 -48.39 -28.64
CA ASN A 329 12.71 -48.98 -27.35
C ASN A 329 12.01 -50.30 -26.97
N ARG A 330 11.25 -50.94 -27.86
CA ARG A 330 10.60 -52.24 -27.58
C ARG A 330 11.57 -53.40 -27.28
N LYS A 331 12.88 -53.21 -27.47
CA LYS A 331 13.95 -54.17 -27.08
C LYS A 331 14.73 -53.80 -25.81
N ALA A 332 14.35 -52.76 -25.07
CA ALA A 332 14.98 -52.45 -23.78
C ALA A 332 14.30 -53.26 -22.66
N LYS A 333 15.09 -54.02 -21.88
CA LYS A 333 14.63 -54.83 -20.74
C LYS A 333 13.69 -54.01 -19.84
N ARG A 334 12.45 -54.48 -19.68
CA ARG A 334 11.49 -53.95 -18.71
C ARG A 334 12.09 -54.16 -17.31
N TYR A 335 12.47 -53.09 -16.63
CA TYR A 335 13.03 -53.17 -15.28
C TYR A 335 11.98 -53.79 -14.34
N SER A 336 12.27 -54.97 -13.80
CA SER A 336 11.54 -55.56 -12.68
C SER A 336 12.20 -55.04 -11.40
N SER A 337 11.43 -54.36 -10.56
CA SER A 337 11.94 -53.79 -9.31
C SER A 337 12.39 -54.91 -8.37
N ASN A 338 13.70 -55.07 -8.19
CA ASN A 338 14.25 -55.90 -7.12
C ASN A 338 14.13 -55.17 -5.78
N LYS A 339 14.00 -55.92 -4.66
CA LYS A 339 13.89 -55.37 -3.30
C LYS A 339 15.16 -54.68 -2.77
N THR A 340 16.19 -54.55 -3.62
CA THR A 340 17.52 -54.03 -3.27
C THR A 340 17.79 -52.69 -3.94
N CYS A 341 18.35 -51.75 -3.19
CA CYS A 341 18.75 -50.43 -3.68
C CYS A 341 19.92 -50.52 -4.67
N PRO A 342 19.85 -49.91 -5.87
CA PRO A 342 20.95 -49.98 -6.86
C PRO A 342 22.24 -49.25 -6.46
N ILE A 343 22.20 -48.34 -5.49
CA ILE A 343 23.38 -47.58 -5.03
C ILE A 343 24.12 -48.36 -3.93
N CYS A 344 23.44 -48.72 -2.85
CA CYS A 344 24.07 -49.38 -1.69
C CYS A 344 24.00 -50.92 -1.75
N LYS A 345 23.23 -51.49 -2.70
CA LYS A 345 22.99 -52.94 -2.88
C LYS A 345 22.38 -53.67 -1.67
N LYS A 346 21.87 -52.92 -0.68
CA LYS A 346 21.14 -53.44 0.51
C LYS A 346 19.63 -53.45 0.25
N GLU A 347 18.88 -54.14 1.10
CA GLU A 347 17.40 -54.10 1.07
C GLU A 347 16.88 -52.68 1.31
N LEU A 348 15.81 -52.31 0.62
CA LEU A 348 15.22 -50.97 0.68
C LEU A 348 14.59 -50.71 2.06
N THR A 349 15.14 -49.74 2.80
CA THR A 349 14.68 -49.33 4.14
C THR A 349 13.75 -48.12 4.09
N ASN A 350 14.05 -47.15 3.22
CA ASN A 350 13.22 -45.97 2.99
C ASN A 350 13.07 -45.77 1.48
N PRO A 351 12.18 -46.54 0.83
CA PRO A 351 12.08 -46.57 -0.61
C PRO A 351 11.64 -45.21 -1.15
N ALA A 352 12.40 -44.67 -2.09
CA ALA A 352 12.14 -43.41 -2.75
C ALA A 352 12.25 -43.58 -4.27
N ILE A 353 11.26 -43.07 -4.99
CA ILE A 353 11.20 -43.11 -6.45
C ILE A 353 11.64 -41.77 -7.04
N ILE A 354 12.41 -41.84 -8.13
CA ILE A 354 12.81 -40.69 -8.95
C ILE A 354 12.05 -40.67 -10.29
N GLU A 355 12.13 -39.58 -11.03
CA GLU A 355 11.42 -39.37 -12.31
C GLU A 355 11.64 -40.47 -13.36
N THR A 356 12.79 -41.15 -13.32
CA THR A 356 13.11 -42.26 -14.25
C THR A 356 12.42 -43.58 -13.87
N GLY A 357 11.69 -43.63 -12.76
CA GLY A 357 10.92 -44.78 -12.30
C GLY A 357 11.71 -45.81 -11.49
N TYR A 358 12.98 -45.53 -11.17
CA TYR A 358 13.80 -46.40 -10.31
C TYR A 358 13.61 -46.09 -8.83
N VAL A 359 13.64 -47.13 -7.99
CA VAL A 359 13.50 -47.04 -6.54
C VAL A 359 14.85 -47.20 -5.86
N PHE A 360 15.17 -46.30 -4.94
CA PHE A 360 16.39 -46.27 -4.14
C PHE A 360 16.05 -46.05 -2.67
N ASP A 361 17.02 -46.22 -1.78
CA ASP A 361 16.90 -45.64 -0.44
C ASP A 361 17.00 -44.11 -0.53
N TYR A 362 16.09 -43.40 0.15
CA TYR A 362 16.01 -41.95 0.11
C TYR A 362 17.36 -41.27 0.40
N ALA A 363 18.05 -41.69 1.46
CA ALA A 363 19.34 -41.11 1.84
C ALA A 363 20.42 -41.34 0.77
N CYS A 364 20.44 -42.53 0.14
CA CYS A 364 21.41 -42.86 -0.89
C CYS A 364 21.23 -42.01 -2.15
N ILE A 365 19.98 -41.85 -2.61
CA ILE A 365 19.72 -41.10 -3.85
C ILE A 365 19.84 -39.59 -3.64
N TYR A 366 19.46 -39.07 -2.46
CA TYR A 366 19.61 -37.66 -2.13
C TYR A 366 21.09 -37.25 -2.11
N ASN A 367 21.92 -37.97 -1.35
CA ASN A 367 23.36 -37.69 -1.25
C ASN A 367 24.08 -37.86 -2.61
N TYR A 368 23.63 -38.82 -3.43
CA TYR A 368 24.19 -39.00 -4.78
C TYR A 368 23.89 -37.79 -5.68
N LEU A 369 22.67 -37.25 -5.63
CA LEU A 369 22.27 -36.12 -6.47
C LEU A 369 22.93 -34.82 -6.03
N GLU A 370 23.07 -34.61 -4.73
CA GLU A 370 23.81 -33.49 -4.15
C GLU A 370 25.27 -33.46 -4.66
N LYS A 371 25.95 -34.62 -4.63
CA LYS A 371 27.35 -34.77 -5.07
C LYS A 371 27.51 -35.15 -6.55
N SER A 372 26.45 -35.04 -7.34
CA SER A 372 26.43 -35.57 -8.71
C SER A 372 27.45 -34.91 -9.64
N HIS A 373 27.69 -33.61 -9.47
CA HIS A 373 28.68 -32.85 -10.26
C HIS A 373 30.12 -33.33 -10.01
N ILE A 374 30.45 -33.74 -8.78
CA ILE A 374 31.75 -34.30 -8.41
C ILE A 374 31.90 -35.72 -8.98
N ILE A 375 30.90 -36.58 -8.71
CA ILE A 375 30.94 -38.00 -9.11
C ILE A 375 31.04 -38.18 -10.63
N VAL A 376 30.35 -37.33 -11.40
CA VAL A 376 30.39 -37.39 -12.87
C VAL A 376 31.74 -36.90 -13.40
N ASN A 377 32.32 -35.86 -12.81
CA ASN A 377 33.62 -35.35 -13.23
C ASN A 377 34.73 -36.38 -12.95
N ASP A 378 34.72 -37.04 -11.79
CA ASP A 378 35.67 -38.10 -11.45
C ASP A 378 35.57 -39.30 -12.40
N LYS A 379 34.35 -39.67 -12.82
CA LYS A 379 34.15 -40.72 -13.82
C LYS A 379 34.68 -40.33 -15.20
N LEU A 380 34.57 -39.06 -15.58
CA LEU A 380 35.11 -38.56 -16.84
C LEU A 380 36.64 -38.54 -16.81
N LYS A 381 37.25 -38.12 -15.68
CA LYS A 381 38.71 -38.21 -15.50
C LYS A 381 39.19 -39.65 -15.64
N LYS A 382 38.53 -40.60 -14.97
CA LYS A 382 38.88 -42.03 -15.07
C LYS A 382 38.71 -42.59 -16.49
N ARG A 383 37.73 -42.09 -17.27
CA ARG A 383 37.55 -42.49 -18.67
C ARG A 383 38.62 -41.90 -19.57
N LYS A 384 38.94 -40.60 -19.42
CA LYS A 384 40.01 -39.95 -20.18
C LYS A 384 41.35 -40.60 -19.91
N ASN A 385 41.67 -40.88 -18.65
CA ASN A 385 42.92 -41.57 -18.32
C ASN A 385 42.95 -42.98 -18.93
N LYS A 386 41.82 -43.70 -18.94
CA LYS A 386 41.73 -45.03 -19.56
C LYS A 386 41.76 -45.01 -21.09
N GLU A 387 41.29 -43.93 -21.73
CA GLU A 387 41.38 -43.70 -23.18
C GLU A 387 42.81 -43.31 -23.58
N LEU A 388 43.54 -42.58 -22.73
CA LEU A 388 44.98 -42.30 -22.91
C LEU A 388 45.83 -43.57 -22.74
N ASP A 389 45.54 -44.37 -21.71
CA ASP A 389 46.22 -45.66 -21.48
C ASP A 389 45.95 -46.72 -22.59
N GLU A 390 44.89 -46.54 -23.41
CA GLU A 390 44.55 -47.42 -24.55
C GLU A 390 45.02 -46.85 -25.92
N GLU A 391 45.34 -45.55 -25.99
CA GLU A 391 45.92 -44.91 -27.19
C GLU A 391 47.47 -44.98 -27.19
N ASP A 392 48.10 -45.15 -26.02
CA ASP A 392 49.54 -45.33 -25.87
C ASP A 392 50.03 -46.78 -26.17
N GLU A 393 49.13 -47.73 -26.48
CA GLU A 393 49.48 -49.11 -26.90
C GLU A 393 49.48 -49.33 -28.45
N GLU A 394 49.13 -48.34 -29.28
CA GLU A 394 49.12 -48.46 -30.75
C GLU A 394 50.16 -47.60 -31.50
N GLU A 395 51.00 -46.80 -30.82
CA GLU A 395 52.07 -45.99 -31.46
C GLU A 395 53.45 -46.07 -30.77
N GLU A 396 53.78 -47.19 -30.10
CA GLU A 396 55.14 -47.48 -29.62
C GLU A 396 55.90 -48.46 -30.54
N GLU A 397 56.29 -48.02 -31.75
CA GLU A 397 57.50 -48.53 -32.43
C GLU A 397 58.06 -47.43 -33.36
N GLU A 398 58.89 -46.53 -32.82
CA GLU A 398 60.16 -46.08 -33.45
C GLU A 398 60.93 -45.19 -32.43
N GLU A 399 61.84 -45.85 -31.70
CA GLU A 399 63.23 -45.44 -31.36
C GLU A 399 63.55 -43.96 -31.07
N SER A 400 64.37 -43.56 -30.07
CA SER A 400 65.08 -44.17 -28.93
C SER A 400 66.02 -43.08 -28.35
N GLU A 401 66.56 -43.36 -27.16
CA GLU A 401 67.85 -42.86 -26.59
C GLU A 401 67.80 -41.74 -25.52
N ILE A 402 67.95 -42.08 -24.22
CA ILE A 402 69.21 -42.24 -23.40
C ILE A 402 69.44 -40.93 -22.57
N ASP A 403 69.72 -40.88 -21.26
CA ASP A 403 70.48 -41.78 -20.38
C ASP A 403 70.27 -41.55 -18.86
N SER A 404 70.65 -42.59 -18.09
CA SER A 404 71.32 -42.61 -16.76
C SER A 404 70.71 -41.90 -15.53
N GLU A 405 70.19 -42.62 -14.53
CA GLU A 405 70.88 -43.18 -13.32
C GLU A 405 71.27 -42.12 -12.27
N ALA A 406 71.22 -42.32 -10.94
CA ALA A 406 70.59 -43.23 -9.98
C ALA A 406 71.07 -42.75 -8.58
N GLU A 407 70.28 -42.92 -7.51
CA GLU A 407 70.72 -43.41 -6.17
C GLU A 407 69.66 -43.21 -5.06
N GLU A 408 69.25 -44.37 -4.53
CA GLU A 408 69.00 -44.82 -3.15
C GLU A 408 68.40 -43.97 -1.99
N GLN A 409 67.32 -44.55 -1.44
CA GLN A 409 67.05 -44.95 -0.02
C GLN A 409 66.66 -43.96 1.12
N GLU A 410 65.62 -44.42 1.82
CA GLU A 410 65.02 -44.19 3.15
C GLU A 410 65.74 -43.30 4.22
N LYS A 411 64.99 -42.38 4.88
CA LYS A 411 64.61 -42.42 6.33
C LYS A 411 64.01 -41.10 6.88
N GLU A 412 63.03 -41.29 7.77
CA GLU A 412 62.53 -40.58 8.97
C GLU A 412 62.76 -39.07 9.28
N GLU A 413 61.79 -38.55 10.07
CA GLU A 413 61.78 -37.38 11.00
C GLU A 413 61.19 -36.01 10.55
N GLU A 414 60.37 -35.44 11.45
CA GLU A 414 59.72 -34.11 11.47
C GLU A 414 60.74 -32.93 11.54
N PRO A 415 60.36 -31.66 11.77
CA PRO A 415 59.44 -30.73 11.09
C PRO A 415 60.17 -29.41 10.70
N GLN A 416 59.64 -28.59 9.76
CA GLN A 416 59.74 -27.10 9.80
C GLN A 416 59.10 -26.40 8.59
N ASP A 417 58.73 -25.13 8.83
CA ASP A 417 58.10 -24.12 7.97
C ASP A 417 58.58 -24.06 6.51
N TYR A 418 57.68 -23.70 5.57
CA TYR A 418 57.81 -22.59 4.58
C TYR A 418 56.89 -22.78 3.34
N GLU A 419 56.11 -21.72 3.03
CA GLU A 419 55.39 -21.34 1.78
C GLU A 419 54.30 -22.24 1.12
N PRO A 420 53.21 -21.63 0.60
CA PRO A 420 52.09 -22.35 0.00
C PRO A 420 52.35 -22.70 -1.47
N LYS A 421 52.25 -23.99 -1.83
CA LYS A 421 52.20 -24.44 -3.22
C LYS A 421 50.75 -24.43 -3.74
N GLN A 422 50.47 -23.42 -4.56
CA GLN A 422 49.62 -23.39 -5.77
C GLN A 422 48.37 -24.30 -5.79
N GLU A 423 47.22 -23.70 -5.49
CA GLU A 423 45.90 -24.23 -5.84
C GLU A 423 45.72 -24.21 -7.37
N GLN A 424 45.68 -25.38 -7.99
CA GLN A 424 45.27 -25.52 -9.39
C GLN A 424 43.75 -25.33 -9.48
N ASP A 425 43.31 -24.28 -10.17
CA ASP A 425 41.89 -23.97 -10.44
C ASP A 425 41.17 -25.15 -11.12
N PHE A 426 40.31 -25.84 -10.37
CA PHE A 426 39.49 -26.94 -10.90
C PHE A 426 38.22 -26.38 -11.54
N THR A 427 38.15 -26.38 -12.86
CA THR A 427 36.89 -26.10 -13.60
C THR A 427 35.96 -27.32 -13.54
N ILE A 428 34.98 -27.28 -12.64
CA ILE A 428 33.95 -28.33 -12.55
C ILE A 428 32.80 -27.98 -13.50
N ASP A 429 32.54 -28.84 -14.48
CA ASP A 429 31.40 -28.71 -15.41
C ASP A 429 30.06 -28.98 -14.69
N ILE A 430 29.51 -27.95 -14.06
CA ILE A 430 28.22 -27.97 -13.34
C ILE A 430 27.07 -28.54 -14.20
N ASN A 431 27.11 -28.28 -15.52
CA ASN A 431 26.09 -28.72 -16.48
C ASN A 431 25.94 -30.26 -16.59
N LYS A 432 26.91 -31.03 -16.08
CA LYS A 432 26.92 -32.50 -16.17
C LYS A 432 26.30 -33.20 -14.95
N GLY A 433 25.98 -32.47 -13.87
CA GLY A 433 25.31 -33.01 -12.68
C GLY A 433 23.80 -33.24 -12.84
N GLY A 434 23.15 -33.72 -11.78
CA GLY A 434 21.69 -33.93 -11.72
C GLY A 434 21.17 -35.10 -12.58
N ARG A 435 21.96 -36.18 -12.72
CA ARG A 435 21.61 -37.35 -13.57
C ARG A 435 21.30 -38.59 -12.75
N CYS A 436 20.40 -39.43 -13.27
CA CYS A 436 20.09 -40.73 -12.69
C CYS A 436 21.32 -41.66 -12.69
N PRO A 437 21.67 -42.33 -11.58
CA PRO A 437 22.84 -43.21 -11.50
C PRO A 437 22.74 -44.45 -12.39
N VAL A 438 21.52 -44.94 -12.66
CA VAL A 438 21.29 -46.17 -13.42
C VAL A 438 21.13 -45.89 -14.91
N THR A 439 20.39 -44.84 -15.28
CA THR A 439 20.06 -44.54 -16.69
C THR A 439 20.92 -43.43 -17.29
N GLY A 440 21.66 -42.65 -16.51
CA GLY A 440 22.44 -41.50 -16.97
C GLY A 440 21.61 -40.32 -17.49
N ARG A 441 20.27 -40.42 -17.48
CA ARG A 441 19.36 -39.37 -17.93
C ARG A 441 19.31 -38.22 -16.92
N LYS A 442 19.24 -36.98 -17.41
CA LYS A 442 19.11 -35.78 -16.57
C LYS A 442 17.73 -35.75 -15.92
N LEU A 443 17.69 -35.49 -14.61
CA LEU A 443 16.46 -35.30 -13.84
C LEU A 443 16.02 -33.84 -13.95
N LEU A 444 14.74 -33.61 -14.17
CA LEU A 444 14.14 -32.29 -14.33
C LEU A 444 14.07 -31.54 -13.00
N GLY A 445 13.81 -32.25 -11.92
CA GLY A 445 13.74 -31.71 -10.56
C GLY A 445 15.10 -31.38 -9.93
N CYS A 446 16.23 -31.73 -10.57
CA CYS A 446 17.56 -31.36 -10.07
C CYS A 446 18.08 -30.12 -10.79
N LYS A 447 18.20 -28.99 -10.08
CA LYS A 447 18.71 -27.73 -10.61
C LYS A 447 19.88 -27.23 -9.77
N TRP A 448 20.89 -26.66 -10.44
CA TRP A 448 22.00 -26.03 -9.73
C TRP A 448 21.61 -24.62 -9.32
N ASN A 449 21.77 -24.28 -8.04
CA ASN A 449 21.62 -22.93 -7.55
C ASN A 449 22.99 -22.26 -7.48
N ALA A 450 23.28 -21.35 -8.42
CA ALA A 450 24.56 -20.66 -8.52
C ALA A 450 24.86 -19.72 -7.32
N ILE A 451 23.85 -19.31 -6.56
CA ILE A 451 24.03 -18.39 -5.41
C ILE A 451 24.46 -19.16 -4.16
N LYS A 452 23.96 -20.39 -4.00
CA LYS A 452 24.25 -21.25 -2.84
C LYS A 452 25.36 -22.25 -3.10
N GLU A 453 25.79 -22.40 -4.36
CA GLU A 453 26.74 -23.43 -4.79
C GLU A 453 26.30 -24.86 -4.42
N GLU A 454 24.98 -25.10 -4.42
CA GLU A 454 24.37 -26.37 -4.04
C GLU A 454 23.32 -26.81 -5.08
N TRP A 455 23.06 -28.12 -5.13
CA TRP A 455 21.97 -28.69 -5.95
C TRP A 455 20.65 -28.59 -5.21
N GLU A 456 19.69 -27.89 -5.81
CA GLU A 456 18.29 -27.95 -5.41
C GLU A 456 17.67 -29.22 -5.99
N ILE A 457 17.33 -30.16 -5.09
CA ILE A 457 16.83 -31.49 -5.44
C ILE A 457 15.33 -31.55 -5.17
N GLU A 458 14.54 -31.46 -6.24
CA GLU A 458 13.11 -31.69 -6.26
C GLU A 458 12.79 -33.00 -7.01
N GLY A 459 11.61 -33.58 -6.75
CA GLY A 459 11.13 -34.75 -7.50
C GLY A 459 11.49 -36.14 -6.95
N ILE A 460 12.25 -36.22 -5.84
CA ILE A 460 12.38 -37.47 -5.08
C ILE A 460 11.10 -37.67 -4.24
N ARG A 461 10.34 -38.73 -4.51
CA ARG A 461 9.13 -39.06 -3.76
C ARG A 461 9.38 -40.26 -2.88
N ARG A 462 9.22 -40.11 -1.56
CA ARG A 462 9.24 -41.25 -0.64
C ARG A 462 7.98 -42.09 -0.85
N LEU A 463 8.17 -43.39 -1.01
CA LEU A 463 7.08 -44.36 -1.07
C LEU A 463 6.76 -44.74 0.38
N ILE A 464 5.59 -44.32 0.84
CA ILE A 464 5.05 -44.76 2.12
C ILE A 464 4.32 -46.07 1.85
N PHE A 465 4.74 -47.15 2.51
CA PHE A 465 4.01 -48.42 2.53
C PHE A 465 3.12 -48.49 3.77
#